data_AF-A0A354SLJ0-F1
#
_entry.id   AF-A0A354SLJ0-F1
#
_cell.length_a   1.000
_cell.length_b   1.000
_cell.length_c   1.000
_cell.angle_alpha   90.00
_cell.angle_beta   90.00
_cell.angle_gamma   90.00
#
_symmetry.space_group_name_H-M   'P 1'
#
loop_
_entity.id
_entity.type
_entity.pdbx_description
1 polymer ?
#
loop_
_entity_poly.entity_id
_entity_poly.type
_entity_poly.pdbx_seq_one_letter_code
_entity_poly.pdbx_strand_id
1 'polypeptide(L)'
;MQNNNDDMGLDSSFSFGDFDFGDEDKRPVATQKKEELSELLKKFKAQSKEERKTFIENVDSEYWVALCFQSREQKDEFLIQAGLAQYGDKYLDGMDVAEHMGIHISHLTPKIHKTNISKTWLEFTK
;
A
#
# COMPACT_ATOMS: atom_id res chain seq x y z
N MET A 1 57.52 27.02 39.52
CA MET A 1 56.90 28.34 39.28
C MET A 1 56.25 28.27 37.92
N GLN A 2 54.93 28.38 37.91
CA GLN A 2 54.04 28.29 36.75
C GLN A 2 54.49 29.19 35.60
N ASN A 3 54.43 28.65 34.37
CA ASN A 3 54.40 29.46 33.16
C ASN A 3 52.96 29.97 32.94
N ASN A 4 52.88 31.28 32.71
CA ASN A 4 51.66 32.05 32.56
C ASN A 4 50.98 31.79 31.21
N ASN A 5 49.64 31.86 31.25
CA ASN A 5 48.75 31.87 30.09
C ASN A 5 48.91 33.18 29.31
N ASP A 6 48.89 33.09 27.98
CA ASP A 6 48.37 34.13 27.10
C ASP A 6 47.65 33.42 25.95
N ASP A 7 46.35 33.15 26.12
CA ASP A 7 45.48 32.79 24.99
C ASP A 7 44.34 33.80 24.90
N MET A 8 44.05 34.12 23.65
CA MET A 8 43.43 35.33 23.15
C MET A 8 41.99 35.50 23.65
N GLY A 9 41.67 36.75 24.02
CA GLY A 9 40.30 37.15 24.24
C GLY A 9 39.44 36.99 22.98
N LEU A 10 38.27 36.40 23.17
CA LEU A 10 37.10 36.68 22.38
C LEU A 10 35.90 36.61 23.32
N ASP A 11 35.54 37.74 23.92
CA ASP A 11 34.15 37.96 24.27
C ASP A 11 33.40 38.22 22.96
N SER A 12 32.25 37.57 22.79
CA SER A 12 31.12 38.16 22.09
C SER A 12 29.91 37.24 22.24
N SER A 13 29.11 37.60 23.24
CA SER A 13 27.65 37.70 23.14
C SER A 13 26.92 36.55 22.44
N PHE A 14 26.31 35.66 23.23
CA PHE A 14 24.87 35.40 23.27
C PHE A 14 24.64 34.33 24.35
N SER A 15 24.60 34.74 25.63
CA SER A 15 24.11 33.88 26.69
C SER A 15 22.59 34.03 26.74
N PHE A 16 21.89 33.11 26.08
CA PHE A 16 20.46 32.89 26.29
C PHE A 16 20.34 32.50 27.77
N GLY A 17 19.87 33.43 28.60
CA GLY A 17 19.92 33.33 30.05
C GLY A 17 19.45 31.99 30.59
N ASP A 18 20.08 31.59 31.68
CA ASP A 18 19.76 30.47 32.58
C ASP A 18 18.26 30.35 32.85
N PHE A 19 17.52 29.80 31.90
CA PHE A 19 16.22 29.20 32.18
C PHE A 19 16.51 27.80 32.69
N ASP A 20 16.77 27.73 33.99
CA ASP A 20 16.98 26.49 34.72
C ASP A 20 15.62 25.77 34.85
N PHE A 21 15.23 25.05 33.79
CA PHE A 21 14.23 23.98 33.89
C PHE A 21 14.85 22.95 34.82
N GLY A 22 14.61 23.11 36.12
CA GLY A 22 15.15 22.26 37.17
C GLY A 22 15.15 20.80 36.74
N ASP A 23 16.29 20.14 36.94
CA ASP A 23 16.55 18.73 36.63
C ASP A 23 15.67 17.84 37.52
N GLU A 24 14.37 17.85 37.28
CA GLU A 24 13.42 16.98 37.95
C GLU A 24 12.81 16.01 36.95
N ASP A 25 13.21 14.75 37.16
CA ASP A 25 12.58 13.52 36.71
C ASP A 25 12.83 13.09 35.25
N LYS A 26 14.10 12.82 34.91
CA LYS A 26 14.49 11.82 33.89
C LYS A 26 14.12 10.40 34.36
N ARG A 27 12.83 10.14 34.56
CA ARG A 27 12.34 8.78 34.82
C ARG A 27 12.60 7.91 33.57
N PRO A 28 12.98 6.63 33.72
CA PRO A 28 13.32 5.70 32.61
C PRO A 28 12.16 5.40 31.64
N VAL A 29 11.02 6.06 31.82
CA VAL A 29 9.79 5.97 31.00
C VAL A 29 10.02 6.49 29.57
N ALA A 30 11.02 7.34 29.35
CA ALA A 30 11.31 7.91 28.03
C ALA A 30 11.92 6.91 27.04
N THR A 31 12.66 5.89 27.52
CA THR A 31 13.33 4.93 26.63
C THR A 31 12.37 3.85 26.14
N GLN A 32 11.53 3.31 27.05
CA GLN A 32 10.52 2.29 26.70
C GLN A 32 9.49 2.85 25.70
N LYS A 33 9.03 4.09 25.89
CA LYS A 33 8.12 4.75 24.95
C LYS A 33 8.75 5.00 23.57
N LYS A 34 10.07 5.24 23.51
CA LYS A 34 10.79 5.41 22.23
C LYS A 34 10.93 4.08 21.49
N GLU A 35 11.15 2.99 22.20
CA GLU A 35 11.21 1.64 21.64
C GLU A 35 9.85 1.21 21.09
N GLU A 36 8.78 1.36 21.89
CA GLU A 36 7.39 1.12 21.47
C GLU A 36 7.01 1.96 20.24
N LEU A 37 7.38 3.26 20.23
CA LEU A 37 7.15 4.14 19.09
C LEU A 37 7.93 3.68 17.86
N SER A 38 9.17 3.23 18.02
CA SER A 38 10.00 2.72 16.92
C SER A 38 9.44 1.44 16.30
N GLU A 39 8.86 0.56 17.12
CA GLU A 39 8.22 -0.67 16.67
C GLU A 39 6.90 -0.38 15.95
N LEU A 40 6.11 0.56 16.46
CA LEU A 40 4.89 1.04 15.82
C LEU A 40 5.20 1.65 14.44
N LEU A 41 6.23 2.50 14.35
CA LEU A 41 6.69 3.09 13.09
C LEU A 41 7.18 2.05 12.09
N LYS A 42 7.88 1.00 12.56
CA LYS A 42 8.29 -0.13 11.69
C LYS A 42 7.08 -0.88 11.14
N LYS A 43 6.07 -1.14 11.97
CA LYS A 43 4.81 -1.79 11.54
C LYS A 43 4.07 -0.95 10.51
N PHE A 44 3.92 0.35 10.73
CA PHE A 44 3.29 1.25 9.75
C PHE A 44 4.08 1.32 8.44
N LYS A 45 5.40 1.40 8.49
CA LYS A 45 6.24 1.42 7.28
C LYS A 45 6.15 0.11 6.50
N ALA A 46 6.05 -1.03 7.19
CA ALA A 46 5.83 -2.33 6.56
C ALA A 46 4.44 -2.39 5.89
N GLN A 47 3.39 -1.97 6.61
CA GLN A 47 2.02 -1.89 6.09
C GLN A 47 1.92 -0.96 4.88
N SER A 48 2.46 0.26 4.96
CA SER A 48 2.45 1.19 3.81
C SER A 48 3.24 0.68 2.60
N LYS A 49 4.28 -0.14 2.80
CA LYS A 49 5.04 -0.76 1.69
C LYS A 49 4.25 -1.90 1.06
N GLU A 50 3.53 -2.67 1.86
CA GLU A 50 2.65 -3.75 1.41
C GLU A 50 1.42 -3.16 0.68
N GLU A 51 0.78 -2.16 1.27
CA GLU A 51 -0.31 -1.40 0.65
C GLU A 51 0.12 -0.70 -0.64
N ARG A 52 1.35 -0.16 -0.72
CA ARG A 52 1.87 0.44 -1.96
C ARG A 52 2.11 -0.59 -3.05
N LYS A 53 2.54 -1.82 -2.73
CA LYS A 53 2.65 -2.90 -3.70
C LYS A 53 1.28 -3.28 -4.24
N THR A 54 0.31 -3.49 -3.34
CA THR A 54 -1.08 -3.75 -3.70
C THR A 54 -1.70 -2.59 -4.49
N PHE A 55 -1.34 -1.35 -4.18
CA PHE A 55 -1.80 -0.16 -4.91
C PHE A 55 -1.18 -0.08 -6.31
N ILE A 56 0.13 -0.33 -6.47
CA ILE A 56 0.77 -0.39 -7.78
C ILE A 56 0.18 -1.52 -8.63
N GLU A 57 -0.13 -2.68 -8.03
CA GLU A 57 -0.82 -3.80 -8.68
C GLU A 57 -2.27 -3.46 -9.06
N ASN A 58 -2.96 -2.63 -8.27
CA ASN A 58 -4.37 -2.26 -8.50
C ASN A 58 -4.59 -1.00 -9.35
N VAL A 59 -3.58 -0.13 -9.49
CA VAL A 59 -3.67 1.11 -10.29
C VAL A 59 -3.32 0.86 -11.75
N ASP A 60 -2.88 -0.34 -12.10
CA ASP A 60 -2.67 -0.71 -13.49
C ASP A 60 -3.92 -1.39 -14.07
N SER A 61 -4.88 -0.57 -14.48
CA SER A 61 -6.08 -0.96 -15.22
C SER A 61 -5.80 -1.53 -16.63
N GLU A 62 -4.63 -2.11 -16.90
CA GLU A 62 -4.11 -2.38 -18.25
C GLU A 62 -4.01 -3.88 -18.62
N TYR A 63 -4.39 -4.81 -17.75
CA TYR A 63 -4.30 -6.24 -18.09
C TYR A 63 -5.55 -6.73 -18.82
N TRP A 64 -5.56 -6.60 -20.15
CA TRP A 64 -6.60 -7.10 -21.05
C TRP A 64 -6.00 -7.91 -22.20
N VAL A 65 -6.71 -8.96 -22.61
CA VAL A 65 -6.39 -9.74 -23.82
C VAL A 65 -7.54 -9.56 -24.80
N ALA A 66 -7.21 -9.16 -26.03
CA ALA A 66 -8.19 -9.01 -27.11
C ALA A 66 -7.88 -9.97 -28.26
N LEU A 67 -8.91 -10.63 -28.77
CA LEU A 67 -8.86 -11.43 -29.98
C LEU A 67 -9.62 -10.68 -31.08
N CYS A 68 -8.98 -10.47 -32.23
CA CYS A 68 -9.57 -9.80 -33.37
C CYS A 68 -9.93 -10.84 -34.45
N PHE A 69 -11.21 -10.89 -34.80
CA PHE A 69 -11.73 -11.72 -35.89
C PHE A 69 -12.09 -10.84 -37.09
N GLN A 70 -12.07 -11.41 -38.30
CA GLN A 70 -12.43 -10.64 -39.50
C GLN A 70 -13.94 -10.46 -39.66
N SER A 71 -14.72 -11.38 -39.08
CA SER A 71 -16.18 -11.32 -39.10
C SER A 71 -16.77 -11.57 -37.71
N ARG A 72 -18.04 -11.17 -37.51
CA ARG A 72 -18.76 -11.38 -36.25
C ARG A 72 -19.07 -12.86 -36.06
N GLU A 73 -19.36 -13.57 -37.15
CA GLU A 73 -19.64 -15.01 -37.16
C GLU A 73 -18.43 -15.81 -36.69
N GLN A 74 -17.22 -15.45 -37.13
CA GLN A 74 -15.98 -16.08 -36.65
C GLN A 74 -15.79 -15.91 -35.14
N LYS A 75 -16.12 -14.71 -34.60
CA LYS A 75 -16.06 -14.45 -33.16
C LYS A 75 -17.08 -15.32 -32.41
N ASP A 76 -18.32 -15.39 -32.90
CA ASP A 76 -19.40 -16.15 -32.28
C ASP A 76 -19.12 -17.66 -32.32
N GLU A 77 -18.62 -18.17 -33.46
CA GLU A 77 -18.18 -19.56 -33.60
C GLU A 77 -17.04 -19.91 -32.63
N PHE A 78 -16.05 -19.03 -32.48
CA PHE A 78 -14.97 -19.23 -31.51
C PHE A 78 -15.50 -19.32 -30.08
N LEU A 79 -16.39 -18.40 -29.68
CA LEU A 79 -16.94 -18.39 -28.32
C LEU A 79 -17.80 -19.63 -28.04
N ILE A 80 -18.56 -20.12 -29.02
CA ILE A 80 -19.37 -21.32 -28.88
C ILE A 80 -18.49 -22.57 -28.82
N GLN A 81 -17.54 -22.71 -29.74
CA GLN A 81 -16.66 -23.88 -29.79
C GLN A 81 -15.71 -23.97 -28.59
N ALA A 82 -15.25 -22.82 -28.08
CA ALA A 82 -14.44 -22.74 -26.88
C ALA A 82 -15.26 -22.90 -25.57
N GLY A 83 -16.60 -23.04 -25.65
CA GLY A 83 -17.47 -23.14 -24.48
C GLY A 83 -17.53 -21.85 -23.65
N LEU A 84 -17.10 -20.73 -24.21
CA LEU A 84 -16.97 -19.45 -23.51
C LEU A 84 -18.21 -18.56 -23.62
N ALA A 85 -19.13 -18.87 -24.54
CA ALA A 85 -20.32 -18.06 -24.80
C ALA A 85 -21.20 -17.83 -23.55
N GLN A 86 -21.10 -18.69 -22.54
CA GLN A 86 -21.84 -18.56 -21.28
C GLN A 86 -21.27 -17.51 -20.32
N TYR A 87 -19.99 -17.14 -20.45
CA TYR A 87 -19.33 -16.17 -19.57
C TYR A 87 -19.40 -14.74 -20.13
N GLY A 88 -19.71 -14.56 -21.41
CA GLY A 88 -19.91 -13.25 -22.03
C GLY A 88 -19.58 -13.22 -23.52
N ASP A 89 -19.91 -12.09 -24.16
CA ASP A 89 -19.69 -11.86 -25.60
C ASP A 89 -18.44 -11.02 -25.91
N LYS A 90 -18.14 -10.03 -25.06
CA LYS A 90 -17.09 -9.03 -25.29
C LYS A 90 -16.06 -8.94 -24.17
N TYR A 91 -16.52 -9.01 -22.92
CA TYR A 91 -15.66 -8.99 -21.74
C TYR A 91 -15.92 -10.27 -20.98
N LEU A 92 -14.87 -11.06 -20.77
CA LEU A 92 -14.90 -12.31 -20.04
C LEU A 92 -13.94 -12.19 -18.86
N ASP A 93 -14.28 -12.83 -17.74
CA ASP A 93 -13.34 -12.97 -16.63
C ASP A 93 -12.23 -13.94 -17.05
N GLY A 94 -10.97 -13.47 -17.01
CA GLY A 94 -9.82 -14.28 -17.41
C GLY A 94 -9.60 -15.50 -16.51
N MET A 95 -10.04 -15.45 -15.25
CA MET A 95 -9.91 -16.57 -14.33
C MET A 95 -10.95 -17.67 -14.62
N ASP A 96 -12.19 -17.27 -14.94
CA ASP A 96 -13.25 -18.21 -15.36
C ASP A 96 -12.88 -18.89 -16.69
N VAL A 97 -12.33 -18.12 -17.64
CA VAL A 97 -11.82 -18.65 -18.91
C VAL A 97 -10.67 -19.64 -18.65
N ALA A 98 -9.75 -19.31 -17.76
CA ALA A 98 -8.62 -20.17 -17.43
C ALA A 98 -9.07 -21.49 -16.79
N GLU A 99 -10.02 -21.44 -15.85
CA GLU A 99 -10.62 -22.64 -15.24
C GLU A 99 -11.31 -23.50 -16.31
N HIS A 100 -12.10 -22.88 -17.20
CA HIS A 100 -12.78 -23.58 -18.28
C HIS A 100 -11.83 -24.27 -19.26
N MET A 101 -10.70 -23.63 -19.56
CA MET A 101 -9.67 -24.19 -20.44
C MET A 101 -8.72 -25.17 -19.73
N GLY A 102 -8.85 -25.37 -18.42
CA GLY A 102 -7.93 -26.21 -17.63
C GLY A 102 -6.53 -25.61 -17.46
N ILE A 103 -6.40 -24.29 -17.58
CA ILE A 103 -5.14 -23.55 -17.42
C ILE A 103 -4.98 -23.18 -15.95
N HIS A 104 -3.90 -23.66 -15.32
CA HIS A 104 -3.59 -23.32 -13.94
C HIS A 104 -2.74 -22.05 -13.86
N ILE A 105 -3.32 -20.95 -13.37
CA ILE A 105 -2.62 -19.69 -13.13
C ILE A 105 -2.08 -19.70 -11.69
N SER A 106 -0.75 -19.61 -11.54
CA SER A 106 -0.06 -19.67 -10.24
C SER A 106 0.03 -18.31 -9.52
N HIS A 107 -0.28 -17.21 -10.21
CA HIS A 107 -0.22 -15.87 -9.66
C HIS A 107 -1.51 -15.54 -8.90
N LEU A 108 -1.35 -15.00 -7.69
CA LEU A 108 -2.47 -14.67 -6.79
C LEU A 108 -3.19 -13.41 -7.25
N THR A 109 -4.52 -13.47 -7.33
CA THR A 109 -5.36 -12.28 -7.47
C THR A 109 -5.31 -11.47 -6.16
N PRO A 110 -5.07 -10.14 -6.19
CA PRO A 110 -5.11 -9.33 -4.98
C PRO A 110 -6.50 -9.41 -4.34
N LYS A 111 -6.55 -9.58 -3.01
CA LYS A 111 -7.82 -9.64 -2.29
C LYS A 111 -8.46 -8.24 -2.25
N ILE A 112 -9.50 -8.01 -3.05
CA ILE A 112 -10.31 -6.81 -2.96
C ILE A 112 -11.03 -6.81 -1.62
N HIS A 113 -10.84 -5.75 -0.83
CA HIS A 113 -11.56 -5.59 0.42
C HIS A 113 -13.04 -5.34 0.11
N LYS A 114 -13.93 -6.24 0.52
CA LYS A 114 -15.37 -6.06 0.33
C LYS A 114 -15.85 -4.95 1.26
N THR A 115 -16.16 -3.79 0.71
CA THR A 115 -16.81 -2.72 1.48
C THR A 115 -18.20 -3.20 1.87
N ASN A 116 -18.49 -3.25 3.16
CA ASN A 116 -19.86 -3.52 3.63
C ASN A 116 -20.74 -2.31 3.27
N ILE A 117 -21.55 -2.46 2.22
CA ILE A 117 -22.57 -1.48 1.87
C ILE A 117 -23.63 -1.50 2.97
N SER A 118 -24.04 -0.34 3.48
CA SER A 118 -25.06 -0.28 4.52
C SER A 118 -26.41 -0.76 3.97
N LYS A 119 -27.17 -1.49 4.82
CA LYS A 119 -28.51 -1.98 4.46
C LYS A 119 -29.43 -0.86 3.97
N THR A 120 -29.30 0.32 4.59
CA THR A 120 -30.03 1.54 4.24
C THR A 120 -29.80 1.99 2.80
N TRP A 121 -28.58 1.83 2.27
CA TRP A 121 -28.27 2.17 0.88
C TRP A 121 -28.86 1.17 -0.13
N LEU A 122 -28.86 -0.12 0.21
CA LEU A 122 -29.43 -1.18 -0.63
C LEU A 122 -30.96 -1.06 -0.76
N GLU A 123 -31.63 -0.60 0.31
CA GLU A 123 -33.07 -0.35 0.33
C GLU A 123 -33.45 0.88 -0.52
N PHE A 124 -32.59 1.90 -0.57
CA PHE A 124 -32.83 3.13 -1.35
C PHE A 124 -32.75 2.92 -2.88
N THR A 125 -31.95 1.94 -3.32
CA THR A 125 -31.73 1.66 -4.75
C THR A 125 -32.72 0.67 -5.37
N LYS A 126 -33.66 0.12 -4.57
CA LYS A 126 -34.74 -0.76 -5.03
C LYS A 126 -35.99 0.05 -5.39
#